data_AF-A0A9N8K5F7-F1
#
_entry.id   AF-A0A9N8K5F7-F1
#
_cell.length_a   1.000
_cell.length_b   1.000
_cell.length_c   1.000
_cell.angle_alpha   90.00
_cell.angle_beta   90.00
_cell.angle_gamma   90.00
#
_symmetry.space_group_name_H-M   'P 1'
#
loop_
_entity.id
_entity.type
_entity.pdbx_description
1 polymer ?
#
loop_
_entity_poly.entity_id
_entity_poly.type
_entity_poly.pdbx_seq_one_letter_code
_entity_poly.pdbx_strand_id
1 'polypeptide(L)'
;MAFYTAAPFVGPEIGPIVGGFINYYTNWRWTFYVLLIWSGGMLAAIITLVPETYHPVLLRKKAIKLRKDTGNPAWRAPIENMNKSVFRTVAWSCVRPFQLLFLEAMCLSLCILSAILLGILYLYVGEGTIAHWIY
;
A
#
# COMPACT_ATOMS: atom_id res chain seq x y z
N MET A 1 -17.46 -0.73 -3.02
CA MET A 1 -16.45 0.22 -3.56
C MET A 1 -16.34 1.49 -2.73
N ALA A 2 -17.44 2.18 -2.39
CA ALA A 2 -17.40 3.43 -1.61
C ALA A 2 -16.58 3.37 -0.31
N PHE A 3 -16.76 2.33 0.53
CA PHE A 3 -15.97 2.15 1.75
C PHE A 3 -14.47 1.92 1.49
N TYR A 4 -14.15 1.18 0.43
CA TYR A 4 -12.76 0.91 0.05
C TYR A 4 -12.07 2.18 -0.48
N THR A 5 -12.79 3.00 -1.25
CA THR A 5 -12.27 4.26 -1.78
C THR A 5 -12.17 5.37 -0.73
N ALA A 6 -12.96 5.30 0.35
CA ALA A 6 -12.90 6.27 1.46
C ALA A 6 -11.73 6.00 2.42
N ALA A 7 -11.31 4.74 2.58
CA ALA A 7 -10.23 4.34 3.47
C ALA A 7 -8.92 5.15 3.34
N PRO A 8 -8.38 5.45 2.14
CA PRO A 8 -7.14 6.24 2.02
C PRO A 8 -7.29 7.71 2.41
N PHE A 9 -8.49 8.28 2.40
CA PHE A 9 -8.73 9.66 2.82
C PHE A 9 -8.83 9.78 4.35
N VAL A 10 -9.44 8.78 4.99
CA VAL A 10 -9.63 8.74 6.44
C VAL A 10 -8.30 8.53 7.19
N GLY A 11 -7.35 7.81 6.59
CA GLY A 11 -6.06 7.52 7.22
C GLY A 11 -5.24 8.76 7.61
N PRO A 12 -4.96 9.68 6.67
CA PRO A 12 -4.23 10.92 6.95
C PRO A 12 -4.91 11.88 7.93
N GLU A 13 -6.24 11.84 8.04
CA GLU A 13 -6.99 12.68 8.98
C GLU A 13 -6.93 12.13 10.41
N ILE A 14 -7.13 10.82 10.59
CA ILE A 14 -7.13 10.17 11.90
C ILE A 14 -5.71 10.00 12.46
N GLY A 15 -4.72 9.80 11.58
CA GLY A 15 -3.33 9.53 11.96
C GLY A 15 -2.73 10.59 12.91
N PRO A 16 -2.73 11.89 12.56
CA PRO A 16 -2.22 12.97 13.41
C PRO A 16 -3.02 13.15 14.71
N ILE A 17 -4.34 12.92 14.70
CA ILE A 17 -5.19 13.05 15.89
C ILE A 17 -4.78 12.00 16.92
N VAL A 18 -4.69 10.73 16.50
CA VAL A 18 -4.28 9.63 17.38
C VAL A 18 -2.82 9.77 17.79
N GLY A 19 -1.95 10.16 16.85
CA GLY A 19 -0.52 10.38 17.12
C GLY A 19 -0.26 11.52 18.11
N GLY A 20 -1.01 12.62 17.99
CA GLY A 20 -0.96 13.75 18.91
C GLY A 20 -1.48 13.39 20.29
N PHE A 21 -2.59 12.64 20.37
CA PHE A 21 -3.12 12.16 21.64
C PHE A 21 -2.12 11.25 22.38
N ILE A 22 -1.48 10.30 21.68
CA ILE A 22 -0.47 9.42 22.27
C ILE A 22 0.75 10.23 22.76
N ASN A 23 1.19 11.23 21.99
CA ASN A 23 2.33 12.06 22.37
C ASN A 23 2.03 13.03 23.53
N TYR A 24 0.77 13.45 23.68
CA TYR A 24 0.35 14.32 24.77
C TYR A 24 0.36 13.57 26.12
N TYR A 25 -0.14 12.34 26.15
CA TYR A 25 -0.24 11.54 27.39
C TYR A 25 0.97 10.62 27.61
N THR A 26 1.81 10.38 26.60
CA THR A 26 2.91 9.41 26.63
C THR A 26 4.13 9.91 25.83
N ASN A 27 5.19 9.11 25.72
CA ASN A 27 6.37 9.41 24.91
C ASN A 27 6.19 9.13 23.41
N TRP A 28 6.97 9.82 22.57
CA TRP A 28 7.01 9.64 21.11
C TRP A 28 7.24 8.20 20.62
N ARG A 29 7.94 7.38 21.42
CA ARG A 29 8.22 5.97 21.10
C ARG A 29 6.93 5.12 21.06
N TRP A 30 5.94 5.48 21.88
CA TRP A 30 4.68 4.74 21.96
C TRP A 30 3.82 4.87 20.71
N THR A 31 3.96 5.96 19.95
CA THR A 31 3.32 6.10 18.64
C THR A 31 3.75 4.97 17.70
N PHE A 32 5.04 4.62 17.69
CA PHE A 32 5.55 3.50 16.88
C PHE A 32 5.08 2.14 17.38
N TYR A 33 5.01 1.92 18.70
CA TYR A 33 4.51 0.65 19.25
C TYR A 33 3.04 0.43 18.94
N VAL A 34 2.19 1.46 19.06
CA VAL A 34 0.76 1.37 18.71
C VAL A 34 0.58 1.07 17.23
N LEU A 35 1.33 1.76 16.35
CA LEU A 35 1.30 1.48 14.91
C LEU A 35 1.73 0.04 14.58
N LEU A 36 2.74 -0.48 15.28
CA LEU A 36 3.23 -1.85 15.08
C LEU A 36 2.20 -2.89 15.53
N ILE A 37 1.56 -2.69 16.68
CA ILE A 37 0.50 -3.57 17.18
C ILE A 37 -0.70 -3.55 16.22
N TRP A 38 -1.12 -2.37 15.78
CA TRP A 38 -2.23 -2.21 14.85
C TRP A 38 -1.95 -2.88 13.50
N SER A 39 -0.79 -2.61 12.90
CA SER A 39 -0.37 -3.22 11.63
C SER A 39 -0.22 -4.74 11.74
N GLY A 40 0.38 -5.23 12.83
CA GLY A 40 0.49 -6.67 13.11
C GLY A 40 -0.86 -7.34 13.29
N GLY A 41 -1.80 -6.69 13.98
CA GLY A 41 -3.18 -7.16 14.15
C GLY A 41 -3.92 -7.24 12.81
N MET A 42 -3.80 -6.21 11.96
CA MET A 42 -4.36 -6.22 10.62
C MET A 42 -3.76 -7.33 9.75
N LEU A 43 -2.43 -7.55 9.82
CA LEU A 43 -1.78 -8.63 9.10
C LEU A 43 -2.30 -10.01 9.54
N ALA A 44 -2.42 -10.24 10.85
CA ALA A 44 -2.97 -11.49 11.39
C ALA A 44 -4.43 -11.69 10.97
N ALA A 45 -5.24 -10.62 11.00
CA ALA A 45 -6.62 -10.64 10.53
C ALA A 45 -6.70 -11.00 9.03
N ILE A 46 -5.84 -10.41 8.20
CA ILE A 46 -5.78 -10.73 6.76
C ILE A 46 -5.42 -12.20 6.54
N ILE A 47 -4.41 -12.72 7.24
CA ILE A 47 -3.97 -14.12 7.08
C ILE A 47 -5.08 -15.11 7.49
N THR A 48 -5.88 -14.78 8.51
CA THR A 48 -6.91 -15.69 9.05
C THR A 48 -8.27 -15.57 8.34
N LEU A 49 -8.68 -14.36 7.95
CA LEU A 49 -10.01 -14.10 7.39
C LEU A 49 -10.03 -14.11 5.87
N VAL A 50 -8.92 -13.80 5.20
CA VAL A 50 -8.88 -13.65 3.74
C VAL A 50 -8.40 -14.95 3.10
N PRO A 51 -9.27 -15.70 2.40
CA PRO A 51 -8.81 -16.83 1.61
C PRO A 51 -7.93 -16.33 0.45
N GLU A 52 -6.90 -17.09 0.12
CA GLU A 52 -5.97 -16.83 -0.99
C GLU A 52 -6.71 -16.44 -2.28
N THR A 53 -6.78 -15.14 -2.57
CA THR A 53 -7.55 -14.56 -3.69
C THR A 53 -6.71 -14.46 -4.98
N TYR A 54 -5.43 -14.85 -4.92
CA TYR A 54 -4.52 -14.72 -6.05
C TYR A 54 -4.78 -15.79 -7.12
N HIS A 55 -5.48 -15.39 -8.18
CA HIS A 55 -5.93 -16.23 -9.30
C HIS A 55 -4.83 -17.14 -9.90
N PRO A 56 -3.58 -16.68 -10.12
CA PRO A 56 -2.50 -17.52 -10.64
C PRO A 56 -2.07 -18.65 -9.68
N VAL A 57 -2.14 -18.41 -8.37
CA VAL A 57 -1.79 -19.41 -7.34
C VAL A 57 -2.91 -20.45 -7.19
N LEU A 58 -4.17 -20.04 -7.31
CA LEU A 58 -5.31 -20.96 -7.37
C LEU A 58 -5.23 -21.88 -8.60
N LEU A 59 -4.91 -21.33 -9.77
CA LEU A 59 -4.68 -22.09 -11.00
C LEU A 59 -3.50 -23.06 -10.89
N ARG A 60 -2.42 -22.65 -10.23
CA ARG A 60 -1.28 -23.55 -9.92
C ARG A 60 -1.70 -24.71 -9.02
N LYS A 61 -2.43 -24.44 -7.93
CA LYS A 61 -2.94 -25.48 -7.02
C LYS A 61 -3.87 -26.45 -7.76
N LYS A 62 -4.73 -25.96 -8.67
CA LYS A 62 -5.63 -26.79 -9.48
C LYS A 62 -4.86 -27.64 -10.51
N ALA A 63 -3.85 -27.07 -11.18
CA ALA A 63 -3.00 -27.79 -12.13
C ALA A 63 -2.19 -28.91 -11.44
N ILE A 64 -1.67 -28.66 -10.23
CA ILE A 64 -0.97 -29.68 -9.43
C ILE A 64 -1.91 -30.83 -9.03
N LYS A 65 -3.16 -30.53 -8.66
CA LYS A 65 -4.17 -31.55 -8.34
C LYS A 65 -4.50 -32.41 -9.57
N LEU A 66 -4.77 -31.78 -10.71
CA LEU A 66 -5.06 -32.45 -11.98
C LEU A 66 -3.90 -33.32 -12.50
N ARG A 67 -2.65 -32.92 -12.27
CA ARG A 67 -1.47 -33.75 -12.57
C ARG A 67 -1.45 -35.05 -11.78
N LYS A 68 -1.79 -34.98 -10.48
CA LYS A 68 -1.81 -36.16 -9.60
C LYS A 68 -2.92 -37.14 -9.99
N ASP A 69 -4.09 -36.61 -10.36
CA ASP A 69 -5.26 -37.43 -10.68
C ASP A 69 -5.17 -38.07 -12.08
N THR A 70 -4.58 -37.37 -13.07
CA THR A 70 -4.58 -37.81 -14.48
C THR A 70 -3.25 -38.46 -14.93
N GLY A 71 -2.19 -38.37 -14.13
CA GLY A 71 -0.85 -38.87 -14.47
C GLY A 71 -0.17 -38.19 -15.67
N ASN A 72 -0.81 -37.20 -16.30
CA ASN A 72 -0.32 -36.54 -17.50
C ASN A 72 0.47 -35.25 -17.15
N PRO A 73 1.77 -35.15 -17.50
CA PRO A 73 2.61 -33.98 -17.20
C PRO A 73 2.29 -32.74 -18.04
N ALA A 74 1.40 -32.83 -19.04
CA ALA A 74 1.05 -31.73 -19.95
C ALA A 74 0.27 -30.58 -19.29
N TRP A 75 -0.38 -30.81 -18.15
CA TRP A 75 -1.13 -29.77 -17.44
C TRP A 75 -0.18 -28.80 -16.74
N ARG A 76 0.25 -27.71 -17.39
CA ARG A 76 1.06 -26.62 -16.80
C ARG A 76 0.24 -25.37 -16.61
N ALA A 77 0.30 -24.79 -15.41
CA ALA A 77 -0.29 -23.48 -15.16
C ALA A 77 0.51 -22.41 -15.93
N PRO A 78 -0.13 -21.35 -16.46
CA PRO A 78 0.57 -20.28 -17.19
C PRO A 78 1.73 -19.65 -16.39
N ILE A 79 1.61 -19.63 -15.05
CA ILE A 79 2.63 -19.12 -14.13
C ILE A 79 3.89 -20.01 -14.05
N GLU A 80 3.79 -21.31 -14.38
CA GLU A 80 4.93 -22.22 -14.43
C GLU A 80 5.68 -22.16 -15.78
N ASN A 81 4.99 -21.75 -16.85
CA ASN A 81 5.62 -21.50 -18.16
C ASN A 81 6.23 -20.09 -18.25
N MET A 82 5.80 -19.16 -17.40
CA MET A 82 6.36 -17.81 -17.35
C MET A 82 7.65 -17.81 -16.53
N ASN A 83 8.77 -18.10 -17.19
CA ASN A 83 10.12 -17.90 -16.64
C ASN A 83 10.44 -16.39 -16.55
N LYS A 84 9.61 -15.62 -15.83
CA LYS A 84 9.89 -14.22 -15.55
C LYS A 84 10.89 -14.17 -14.41
N SER A 85 12.12 -13.76 -14.73
CA SER A 85 13.06 -13.28 -13.72
C SER A 85 12.35 -12.27 -12.82
N VAL A 86 12.34 -12.56 -11.51
CA VAL A 86 11.72 -11.72 -10.47
C VAL A 86 12.26 -10.29 -10.60
N PHE A 87 13.56 -10.16 -10.86
CA PHE A 87 14.24 -8.89 -11.05
C PHE A 87 13.66 -8.08 -12.22
N ARG A 88 13.40 -8.73 -13.37
CA ARG A 88 12.81 -8.05 -14.54
C ARG A 88 11.37 -7.61 -14.29
N THR A 89 10.60 -8.37 -13.52
CA THR A 89 9.21 -8.02 -13.17
C THR A 89 9.16 -6.85 -12.18
N VAL A 90 10.07 -6.83 -11.20
CA VAL A 90 10.22 -5.71 -10.27
C VAL A 90 10.65 -4.45 -11.02
N ALA A 91 11.67 -4.55 -11.88
CA ALA A 91 12.14 -3.42 -12.69
C ALA A 91 11.00 -2.83 -13.55
N TRP A 92 10.21 -3.68 -14.21
CA TRP A 92 9.04 -3.24 -14.96
C TRP A 92 7.96 -2.58 -14.09
N SER A 93 7.74 -3.09 -12.88
CA SER A 93 6.78 -2.51 -11.94
C SER A 93 7.22 -1.14 -11.45
N CYS A 94 8.53 -0.89 -11.32
CA CYS A 94 9.08 0.41 -10.95
C CYS A 94 9.03 1.43 -12.09
N VAL A 95 9.14 1.01 -13.35
CA VAL A 95 9.08 1.92 -14.52
C VAL A 95 7.64 2.35 -14.84
N ARG A 96 6.67 1.47 -14.61
CA ARG A 96 5.25 1.71 -14.87
C ARG A 96 4.68 3.00 -14.24
N PRO A 97 4.93 3.34 -12.95
CA PRO A 97 4.42 4.57 -12.37
C PRO A 97 5.01 5.83 -13.03
N PHE A 98 6.29 5.83 -13.40
CA PHE A 98 6.89 6.96 -14.12
C PHE A 98 6.30 7.12 -15.53
N GLN A 99 6.06 6.01 -16.22
CA GLN A 99 5.37 6.04 -17.51
C GLN A 99 3.98 6.65 -17.37
N LEU A 100 3.17 6.19 -16.41
CA LEU A 100 1.85 6.77 -16.16
C LEU A 100 1.92 8.26 -15.81
N LEU A 101 2.90 8.68 -15.00
CA LEU A 101 3.05 10.08 -14.62
C LEU A 101 3.34 11.00 -15.81
N PHE A 102 4.17 10.58 -16.78
CA PHE A 102 4.56 11.42 -17.92
C PHE A 102 3.67 11.24 -19.15
N LEU A 103 3.08 10.05 -19.35
CA LEU A 103 2.25 9.76 -20.54
C LEU A 103 0.77 10.10 -20.32
N GLU A 104 0.27 10.07 -19.08
CA GLU A 104 -1.13 10.39 -18.78
C GLU A 104 -1.27 11.81 -18.21
N ALA A 105 -1.78 12.74 -19.00
CA ALA A 105 -1.93 14.15 -18.61
C ALA A 105 -2.84 14.35 -17.38
N MET A 106 -3.85 13.50 -17.20
CA MET A 106 -4.76 13.55 -16.04
C MET A 106 -4.02 13.23 -14.72
N CYS A 107 -3.18 12.19 -14.72
CA CYS A 107 -2.39 11.82 -13.54
C CYS A 107 -1.39 12.92 -13.18
N LEU A 108 -0.72 13.50 -14.18
CA LEU A 108 0.22 14.60 -13.98
C LEU A 108 -0.45 15.81 -13.32
N SER A 109 -1.64 16.21 -13.82
CA SER A 109 -2.41 17.33 -13.25
C SER A 109 -2.78 17.09 -11.77
N LEU A 110 -3.26 15.89 -11.43
CA LEU A 110 -3.62 15.54 -10.05
C LEU A 110 -2.41 15.48 -9.12
N CYS A 111 -1.27 15.00 -9.61
CA CYS A 111 -0.02 14.98 -8.84
C CYS A 111 0.49 16.40 -8.56
N ILE A 112 0.44 17.30 -9.55
CA ILE A 112 0.83 18.71 -9.36
C ILE A 112 -0.08 19.41 -8.36
N LEU A 113 -1.41 19.25 -8.50
CA LEU A 113 -2.39 19.79 -7.55
C LEU A 113 -2.07 19.32 -6.13
N SER A 114 -1.86 18.02 -5.96
CA SER A 114 -1.56 17.42 -4.65
C SER A 114 -0.22 17.95 -4.08
N ALA A 115 0.80 18.11 -4.92
CA ALA A 115 2.10 18.63 -4.50
C ALA A 115 2.03 20.10 -4.04
N ILE A 116 1.28 20.95 -4.76
CA ILE A 116 1.05 22.35 -4.36
C ILE A 116 0.30 22.40 -3.03
N LEU A 117 -0.76 21.60 -2.88
CA LEU A 117 -1.57 21.56 -1.65
C LEU A 117 -0.73 21.11 -0.45
N LEU A 118 0.07 20.05 -0.60
CA LEU A 118 1.01 19.61 0.43
C LEU A 118 2.07 20.68 0.73
N GLY A 119 2.60 21.35 -0.29
CA GLY A 119 3.57 22.44 -0.13
C GLY A 119 3.02 23.60 0.71
N ILE A 120 1.80 24.06 0.41
CA ILE A 120 1.12 25.09 1.19
C ILE A 120 0.89 24.63 2.64
N LEU A 121 0.43 23.38 2.83
CA LEU A 121 0.18 22.83 4.17
C LEU A 121 1.46 22.77 5.02
N TYR A 122 2.59 22.36 4.45
CA TYR A 122 3.87 22.34 5.16
C TYR A 122 4.41 23.73 5.48
N LEU A 123 4.25 24.70 4.57
CA LEU A 123 4.60 26.10 4.85
C LEU A 123 3.78 26.67 6.02
N TYR A 124 2.47 26.42 6.04
CA TYR A 124 1.58 26.86 7.11
C TYR A 124 1.95 26.25 8.47
N VAL A 125 2.27 24.94 8.53
CA VAL A 125 2.74 24.28 9.76
C VAL A 125 4.10 24.84 10.22
N GLY A 126 4.98 25.18 9.28
CA GLY A 126 6.27 25.81 9.56
C GLY A 126 6.11 27.18 10.22
N GLU A 127 5.24 28.05 9.69
CA GLU A 127 4.95 29.37 10.25
C GLU A 127 4.33 29.31 11.66
N GLY A 128 3.37 28.40 11.88
CA GLY A 128 2.76 28.21 13.20
C GLY A 128 3.74 27.74 14.27
N THR A 129 4.77 26.98 13.89
CA THR A 129 5.85 26.57 14.80
C THR A 129 6.77 27.75 15.12
N ILE A 130 7.14 28.56 14.12
CA ILE A 130 8.04 29.72 14.29
C ILE A 130 7.37 30.82 15.14
N ALA A 131 6.07 31.06 14.97
CA ALA A 131 5.34 32.05 15.76
C ALA A 131 5.31 31.72 17.27
N HIS A 132 5.23 30.43 17.64
CA HIS A 132 5.27 30.00 19.05
C HIS A 132 6.67 30.15 19.69
N TRP A 133 7.74 30.32 18.90
CA TRP A 133 9.09 30.60 19.43
C TRP A 133 9.45 32.09 19.45
N ILE A 134 8.63 32.94 18.83
CA ILE A 134 8.85 34.40 18.72
C ILE A 134 8.00 35.19 19.73
N TYR A 135 6.93 34.59 20.29
CA TYR A 135 6.15 35.13 21.41
C TYR A 135 6.38 34.31 22.69
#